data_AF-A0A964QZ83-F1
#
_entry.id   AF-A0A964QZ83-F1
#
_cell.length_a   1.000
_cell.length_b   1.000
_cell.length_c   1.000
_cell.angle_alpha   90.00
_cell.angle_beta   90.00
_cell.angle_gamma   90.00
#
_symmetry.space_group_name_H-M   'P 1'
#
loop_
_entity.id
_entity.type
_entity.pdbx_description
1 polymer ?
#
loop_
_entity_poly.entity_id
_entity_poly.type
_entity_poly.pdbx_seq_one_letter_code
_entity_poly.pdbx_strand_id
1 'polypeptide(L)'
;MITLGTTLRCNLPPRHIWVVLSDPQRTGGDILMVNMTSLTEECVDDLCVLGPEDFDLLTHKTTVAYSRHRAGPIAGLQGLIDNGSFSVVKPVARAMLLKILDGARKSPQLPAARKALLG
;
A
#
# COMPACT_ATOMS: atom_id res chain seq x y z
N MET A 1 5.16 12.64 8.43
CA MET A 1 6.20 12.48 7.38
C MET A 1 5.89 11.19 6.64
N ILE A 2 5.64 11.27 5.32
CA ILE A 2 5.37 10.07 4.51
C ILE A 2 6.70 9.36 4.24
N THR A 3 6.76 8.08 4.59
CA THR A 3 7.92 7.19 4.43
C THR A 3 7.48 5.74 4.18
N LEU A 4 8.43 4.84 3.98
CA LEU A 4 8.18 3.40 3.85
C LEU A 4 7.35 2.87 5.03
N GLY A 5 6.28 2.14 4.73
CA GLY A 5 5.36 1.60 5.73
C GLY A 5 4.30 2.58 6.22
N THR A 6 4.30 3.85 5.76
CA THR A 6 3.20 4.78 6.04
C THR A 6 1.90 4.14 5.61
N THR A 7 0.99 3.98 6.56
CA THR A 7 -0.30 3.33 6.35
C THR A 7 -1.39 4.39 6.37
N LEU A 8 -2.26 4.38 5.36
CA LEU A 8 -3.29 5.38 5.18
C LEU A 8 -4.65 4.72 4.95
N ARG A 9 -5.72 5.42 5.31
CA ARG A 9 -7.09 5.08 4.92
C ARG A 9 -7.59 6.10 3.91
N CYS A 10 -8.09 5.61 2.78
CA CYS A 10 -8.83 6.45 1.83
C CYS A 10 -10.22 6.75 2.42
N ASN A 11 -10.59 8.03 2.48
CA ASN A 11 -11.89 8.48 2.97
C ASN A 11 -12.95 8.50 1.85
N LEU A 12 -12.51 8.44 0.60
CA LEU A 12 -13.36 8.36 -0.59
C LEU A 12 -13.73 6.90 -0.91
N PRO A 13 -14.95 6.62 -1.40
CA PRO A 13 -15.31 5.30 -1.89
C PRO A 13 -14.49 4.88 -3.12
N PRO A 14 -14.05 3.61 -3.22
CA PRO A 14 -14.07 2.59 -2.17
C PRO A 14 -12.97 2.85 -1.12
N ARG A 15 -13.34 2.74 0.17
CA ARG A 15 -12.54 3.15 1.32
C ARG A 15 -11.50 2.11 1.72
N HIS A 16 -10.44 1.97 0.93
CA HIS A 16 -9.36 1.02 1.17
C HIS A 16 -8.30 1.53 2.15
N ILE A 17 -7.60 0.60 2.80
CA ILE A 17 -6.32 0.84 3.44
C ILE A 17 -5.22 0.81 2.38
N TRP A 18 -4.24 1.69 2.49
CA TRP A 18 -3.09 1.81 1.61
C TRP A 18 -1.79 1.77 2.42
N VAL A 19 -0.74 1.20 1.84
CA VAL A 19 0.60 1.16 2.43
C VAL A 19 1.62 1.67 1.43
N VAL A 20 2.45 2.61 1.86
CA VAL A 20 3.59 3.12 1.09
C VAL A 20 4.73 2.10 1.12
N LEU A 21 5.22 1.70 -0.05
CA LEU A 21 6.24 0.66 -0.26
C LEU A 21 7.61 1.20 -0.64
N SER A 22 7.75 2.52 -0.78
CA SER A 22 9.01 3.19 -1.09
C SER A 22 9.39 4.18 0.01
N ASP A 23 10.67 4.53 0.07
CA ASP A 23 11.14 5.63 0.90
C ASP A 23 11.44 6.85 0.01
N PRO A 24 10.63 7.93 0.08
CA PRO A 24 10.81 9.15 -0.71
C PRO A 24 12.21 9.76 -0.63
N GLN A 25 12.92 9.56 0.49
CA GLN A 25 14.29 10.07 0.65
C GLN A 25 15.28 9.34 -0.26
N ARG A 26 15.01 8.07 -0.59
CA ARG A 26 15.85 7.22 -1.44
C ARG A 26 15.42 7.23 -2.91
N THR A 27 14.18 7.61 -3.19
CA THR A 27 13.59 7.64 -4.54
C THR A 27 13.50 9.05 -5.14
N GLY A 28 14.13 10.06 -4.55
CA GLY A 28 14.08 11.43 -5.08
C GLY A 28 12.70 12.08 -4.97
N GLY A 29 11.90 11.66 -3.98
CA GLY A 29 10.55 12.17 -3.74
C GLY A 29 9.42 11.32 -4.31
N ASP A 30 9.72 10.25 -5.06
CA ASP A 30 8.68 9.37 -5.61
C ASP A 30 8.17 8.35 -4.60
N ILE A 31 6.85 8.24 -4.48
CA ILE A 31 6.18 7.20 -3.72
C ILE A 31 5.69 6.07 -4.62
N LEU A 32 5.68 4.87 -4.08
CA LEU A 32 4.88 3.74 -4.53
C LEU A 32 4.00 3.29 -3.37
N MET A 33 2.72 3.06 -3.62
CA MET A 33 1.79 2.54 -2.62
C MET A 33 0.83 1.53 -3.24
N VAL A 34 0.36 0.61 -2.41
CA VAL A 34 -0.61 -0.43 -2.77
C VAL A 34 -1.77 -0.38 -1.81
N ASN A 35 -2.94 -0.81 -2.27
CA ASN A 35 -4.13 -0.92 -1.42
C ASN A 35 -4.38 -2.35 -0.99
N MET A 36 -5.15 -2.46 0.09
CA MET A 36 -5.69 -3.70 0.63
C MET A 36 -7.17 -3.76 0.28
N THR A 37 -7.59 -4.89 -0.30
CA THR A 37 -8.96 -5.12 -0.75
C THR A 37 -9.40 -6.54 -0.41
N SER A 38 -10.70 -6.80 -0.42
CA SER A 38 -11.22 -8.16 -0.24
C SER A 38 -10.65 -9.09 -1.32
N LEU A 39 -10.24 -10.29 -0.91
CA LEU A 39 -9.87 -11.35 -1.84
C LEU A 39 -11.16 -11.84 -2.52
N THR A 40 -11.32 -11.50 -3.79
CA THR A 40 -12.48 -11.81 -4.63
C THR A 40 -11.98 -12.30 -5.99
N GLU A 41 -12.86 -12.89 -6.80
CA GLU A 41 -12.49 -13.30 -8.17
C GLU A 41 -11.99 -12.11 -9.02
N GLU A 42 -12.40 -10.88 -8.69
CA GLU A 42 -11.97 -9.64 -9.35
C GLU A 42 -10.59 -9.12 -8.89
N CYS A 43 -10.02 -9.72 -7.85
CA CYS A 43 -8.69 -9.39 -7.35
C CYS A 43 -7.89 -10.67 -7.07
N VAL A 44 -7.26 -11.17 -8.14
CA VAL A 44 -6.44 -12.38 -8.17
C VAL A 44 -5.02 -12.20 -7.63
N ASP A 45 -4.67 -11.02 -7.11
CA ASP A 45 -3.41 -10.87 -6.39
C ASP A 45 -3.51 -11.71 -5.11
N ASP A 46 -2.88 -12.87 -5.02
CA ASP A 46 -2.90 -13.78 -3.85
C ASP A 46 -1.53 -13.93 -3.17
N LEU A 47 -0.53 -13.22 -3.69
CA LEU A 47 0.85 -13.24 -3.20
C LEU A 47 1.00 -12.69 -1.78
N CYS A 48 0.04 -11.88 -1.31
CA CYS A 48 0.01 -11.38 0.05
C CYS A 48 -1.43 -11.32 0.57
N VAL A 49 -1.88 -12.43 1.13
CA VAL A 49 -3.14 -12.54 1.85
C VAL A 49 -2.94 -12.20 3.32
N LEU A 50 -3.87 -11.43 3.87
CA LEU A 50 -3.84 -10.86 5.21
C LEU A 50 -5.21 -11.06 5.90
N GLY A 51 -5.22 -11.06 7.22
CA GLY A 51 -6.43 -11.17 8.02
C GLY A 51 -6.47 -10.23 9.23
N PRO A 52 -7.55 -10.26 10.02
CA PRO A 52 -7.68 -9.51 11.27
C PRO A 52 -6.53 -9.75 12.27
N GLU A 53 -5.88 -10.92 12.20
CA GLU A 53 -4.70 -11.27 13.00
C GLU A 53 -3.43 -10.53 12.58
N ASP A 54 -3.33 -10.07 11.32
CA ASP A 54 -2.19 -9.33 10.82
C ASP A 54 -2.31 -7.82 11.10
N PHE A 55 -3.54 -7.30 11.04
CA PHE A 55 -3.82 -5.87 11.21
C PHE A 55 -5.25 -5.63 11.70
N ASP A 56 -5.38 -4.90 12.81
CA ASP A 56 -6.64 -4.68 13.54
C ASP A 56 -7.71 -3.90 12.74
N LEU A 57 -7.32 -3.19 11.67
CA LEU A 57 -8.25 -2.52 10.76
C LEU A 57 -8.85 -3.46 9.69
N LEU A 58 -8.38 -4.69 9.59
CA LEU A 58 -8.93 -5.70 8.69
C LEU A 58 -10.01 -6.51 9.42
N THR A 59 -11.17 -6.65 8.79
CA THR A 59 -12.31 -7.37 9.38
C THR A 59 -12.57 -8.74 8.73
N HIS A 60 -11.84 -9.07 7.67
CA HIS A 60 -11.98 -10.28 6.90
C HIS A 60 -10.71 -10.56 6.08
N LYS A 61 -10.66 -11.74 5.46
CA LYS A 61 -9.57 -12.13 4.56
C LYS A 61 -9.41 -11.11 3.43
N THR A 62 -8.25 -10.49 3.41
CA THR A 62 -7.89 -9.34 2.58
C THR A 62 -6.68 -9.72 1.75
N THR A 63 -6.54 -9.13 0.57
CA THR A 63 -5.34 -9.23 -0.22
C THR A 63 -4.75 -7.86 -0.55
N VAL A 64 -3.45 -7.83 -0.78
CA VAL A 64 -2.75 -6.65 -1.30
C VAL A 64 -2.87 -6.64 -2.82
N ALA A 65 -3.54 -5.62 -3.37
CA ALA A 65 -3.75 -5.51 -4.81
C ALA A 65 -2.58 -4.76 -5.49
N TYR A 66 -1.50 -5.47 -5.80
CA TYR A 66 -0.35 -4.94 -6.53
C TYR A 66 -0.74 -4.40 -7.92
N SER A 67 -1.72 -5.01 -8.56
CA SER A 67 -2.34 -4.54 -9.82
C SER A 67 -2.93 -3.12 -9.72
N ARG A 68 -3.35 -2.70 -8.53
CA ARG A 68 -3.99 -1.41 -8.26
C ARG A 68 -3.05 -0.39 -7.62
N HIS A 69 -1.73 -0.61 -7.73
CA HIS A 69 -0.73 0.30 -7.20
C HIS A 69 -0.91 1.74 -7.71
N ARG A 70 -0.40 2.68 -6.92
CA ARG A 70 -0.25 4.09 -7.28
C ARG A 70 1.17 4.52 -7.05
N ALA A 71 1.68 5.35 -7.95
CA ALA A 71 3.01 5.93 -7.83
C ALA A 71 2.98 7.36 -8.34
N GLY A 72 3.86 8.20 -7.79
CA GLY A 72 3.95 9.62 -8.10
C GLY A 72 4.68 10.40 -7.01
N PRO A 73 4.73 11.73 -7.07
CA PRO A 73 5.48 12.52 -6.11
C PRO A 73 4.83 12.52 -4.72
N ILE A 74 5.66 12.52 -3.68
CA ILE A 74 5.26 12.64 -2.27
C ILE A 74 4.35 13.86 -2.04
N ALA A 75 4.60 14.97 -2.73
CA ALA A 75 3.78 16.18 -2.66
C ALA A 75 2.32 15.93 -3.06
N GLY A 76 2.08 15.04 -4.03
CA GLY A 76 0.73 14.66 -4.44
C GLY A 76 -0.02 13.92 -3.34
N LEU A 77 0.62 12.96 -2.67
CA LEU A 77 0.02 12.27 -1.52
C LEU A 77 -0.16 13.20 -0.33
N GLN A 78 0.78 14.11 -0.09
CA GLN A 78 0.63 15.11 0.96
C GLN A 78 -0.59 16.00 0.72
N GLY A 79 -0.79 16.49 -0.50
CA GLY A 79 -1.99 17.27 -0.85
C GLY A 79 -3.30 16.48 -0.66
N LEU A 80 -3.30 15.17 -0.92
CA LEU A 80 -4.46 14.30 -0.66
C LEU A 80 -4.71 14.04 0.83
N ILE A 81 -3.68 14.10 1.67
CA ILE A 81 -3.83 14.06 3.13
C ILE A 81 -4.40 15.40 3.62
N ASP A 82 -3.81 16.51 3.16
CA ASP A 82 -4.17 17.86 3.59
C ASP A 82 -5.61 18.22 3.23
N ASN A 83 -6.12 17.74 2.09
CA ASN A 83 -7.51 17.94 1.67
C ASN A 83 -8.50 16.92 2.26
N GLY A 84 -8.04 16.00 3.11
CA GLY A 84 -8.87 15.01 3.81
C GLY A 84 -9.28 13.80 2.97
N SER A 85 -8.77 13.63 1.74
CA SER A 85 -9.02 12.41 0.94
C SER A 85 -8.37 11.17 1.55
N PHE A 86 -7.24 11.35 2.24
CA PHE A 86 -6.55 10.30 3.00
C PHE A 86 -6.33 10.72 4.45
N SER A 87 -6.42 9.75 5.35
CA SER A 87 -5.99 9.89 6.74
C SER A 87 -4.84 8.93 7.01
N VAL A 88 -3.75 9.41 7.62
CA VAL A 88 -2.71 8.53 8.16
C VAL A 88 -3.30 7.77 9.35
N VAL A 89 -3.12 6.45 9.37
CA VAL A 89 -3.60 5.57 10.44
C VAL A 89 -2.42 4.86 11.10
N LYS A 90 -2.71 4.02 12.09
CA LYS A 90 -1.70 3.16 12.73
C LYS A 90 -0.91 2.39 11.64
N PRO A 91 0.43 2.38 11.72
CA PRO A 91 1.24 1.66 10.74
C PRO A 91 1.02 0.16 10.87
N VAL A 92 1.10 -0.54 9.74
CA VAL A 92 1.23 -2.00 9.73
C VAL A 92 2.49 -2.45 10.49
N ALA A 93 2.43 -3.61 11.13
CA ALA A 93 3.59 -4.17 11.81
C ALA A 93 4.74 -4.45 10.83
N ARG A 94 5.99 -4.39 11.32
CA ARG A 94 7.18 -4.62 10.47
C ARG A 94 7.14 -5.96 9.73
N ALA A 95 6.71 -7.04 10.38
CA ALA A 95 6.59 -8.35 9.77
C ALA A 95 5.60 -8.35 8.60
N MET A 96 4.46 -7.68 8.78
CA MET A 96 3.45 -7.50 7.73
C MET A 96 4.00 -6.66 6.58
N LEU A 97 4.69 -5.56 6.85
CA LEU A 97 5.34 -4.75 5.81
C LEU A 97 6.33 -5.57 4.97
N LEU A 98 7.15 -6.42 5.61
CA LEU A 98 8.08 -7.30 4.91
C LEU A 98 7.34 -8.31 4.01
N LYS A 99 6.22 -8.87 4.48
CA LYS A 99 5.34 -9.75 3.68
C LYS A 99 4.77 -9.02 2.46
N ILE A 100 4.33 -7.77 2.64
CA ILE A 100 3.81 -6.93 1.56
C ILE A 100 4.91 -6.64 0.51
N LEU A 101 6.12 -6.30 0.96
CA LEU A 101 7.26 -6.02 0.09
C LEU A 101 7.72 -7.27 -0.68
N ASP A 102 7.74 -8.43 -0.03
CA ASP A 102 8.07 -9.70 -0.69
C ASP A 102 7.07 -10.04 -1.81
N GLY A 103 5.76 -9.91 -1.54
CA GLY A 103 4.74 -10.07 -2.58
C GLY A 103 4.86 -9.04 -3.69
N ALA A 104 5.25 -7.78 -3.38
CA ALA A 104 5.48 -6.75 -4.41
C ALA A 104 6.63 -7.13 -5.34
N ARG A 105 7.74 -7.66 -4.81
CA ARG A 105 8.91 -8.09 -5.61
C ARG A 105 8.54 -9.24 -6.55
N LYS A 106 7.69 -10.17 -6.08
CA LYS A 106 7.27 -11.35 -6.83
C LYS A 106 6.12 -11.09 -7.80
N SER A 107 5.30 -10.08 -7.56
CA SER A 107 4.08 -9.85 -8.35
C SER A 107 4.36 -9.56 -9.82
N PRO A 108 3.74 -10.31 -10.76
CA PRO A 108 3.78 -9.97 -12.19
C PRO A 108 2.94 -8.73 -12.51
N GLN A 109 2.02 -8.35 -11.62
CA GLN A 109 1.13 -7.19 -11.79
C GLN A 109 1.80 -5.86 -11.45
N LEU A 110 2.97 -5.89 -10.81
CA LEU A 110 3.77 -4.71 -10.53
C LEU A 110 4.90 -4.58 -11.59
N PRO A 111 4.88 -3.55 -12.45
CA PRO A 111 5.91 -3.40 -13.48
C PRO A 111 7.32 -3.23 -12.90
N ALA A 112 8.35 -3.66 -13.65
CA ALA A 112 9.75 -3.57 -13.21
C ALA A 112 10.17 -2.15 -12.81
N ALA A 113 9.73 -1.13 -13.56
CA ALA A 113 9.99 0.27 -13.24
C ALA A 113 9.42 0.70 -11.87
N ARG A 114 8.31 0.08 -11.43
CA ARG A 114 7.72 0.34 -10.11
C ARG A 114 8.45 -0.45 -9.03
N LYS A 115 8.86 -1.70 -9.31
CA LYS A 115 9.68 -2.49 -8.39
C LYS A 115 11.00 -1.81 -8.04
N ALA A 116 11.56 -1.01 -8.94
CA ALA A 116 12.77 -0.22 -8.69
C ALA A 116 12.61 0.83 -7.57
N LEU A 117 11.37 1.19 -7.20
CA LEU A 117 11.08 2.13 -6.11
C LEU A 117 10.96 1.45 -4.74
N LEU A 118 10.92 0.11 -4.69
CA LEU A 118 10.72 -0.62 -3.43
C LEU A 118 11.86 -0.35 -2.44
N GLY A 119 11.49 -0.15 -1.17
CA GLY A 119 12.41 0.06 -0.05
C GLY A 119 13.30 -1.13 0.28
#